data_AF-G2EBU7-F1
#
_entry.id   AF-G2EBU7-F1
#
_cell.length_a   1.000
_cell.length_b   1.000
_cell.length_c   1.000
_cell.angle_alpha   90.00
_cell.angle_beta   90.00
_cell.angle_gamma   90.00
#
_symmetry.space_group_name_H-M   'P 1'
#
loop_
_entity.id
_entity.type
_entity.pdbx_description
1 polymer ?
#
loop_
_entity_poly.entity_id
_entity_poly.type
_entity_poly.pdbx_seq_one_letter_code
_entity_poly.pdbx_strand_id
1 'polypeptide(L)'
;MAVNTDKNSYTILFAIAMVVVVGSLLAFTASSLRPNIEENERMEKQQNILYAMGINGNEGTSDITFISTAEVAEAFSTKVSEQIVLEYKDGQIIQEMTREEYMEANNKQEPYLIDVKKQQTRTKEGKSRFLPLFKGATKDGDTVYVAPIRGKGLWDAIWGYIALDKNMVVKGAFFDHAGETPGLGANIKQRYFMDDFEGEHLLSESGAFKGINVAKGNNDPRNDRKEDHAVDALAGATITGDGISDMIRNDLKLYLPYFKNLKTN
;
A
#
# COMPACT_ATOMS: atom_id res chain seq x y z
N MET A 1 -14.96 -34.88 -48.61
CA MET A 1 -15.83 -35.49 -47.57
C MET A 1 -16.04 -34.48 -46.47
N ALA A 2 -17.28 -34.13 -46.14
CA ALA A 2 -17.58 -33.24 -45.03
C ALA A 2 -17.18 -33.94 -43.72
N VAL A 3 -16.41 -33.26 -42.87
CA VAL A 3 -16.09 -33.76 -41.53
C VAL A 3 -17.40 -33.72 -40.73
N ASN A 4 -17.84 -34.87 -40.20
CA ASN A 4 -19.02 -34.94 -39.37
C ASN A 4 -18.67 -34.43 -37.97
N THR A 5 -18.97 -33.15 -37.72
CA THR A 5 -18.68 -32.41 -36.50
C THR A 5 -19.51 -32.87 -35.30
N ASP A 6 -20.64 -33.54 -35.53
CA ASP A 6 -21.57 -33.99 -34.49
C ASP A 6 -21.15 -35.32 -33.85
N LYS A 7 -20.04 -35.91 -34.32
CA LYS A 7 -19.46 -37.11 -33.68
C LYS A 7 -18.83 -36.75 -32.35
N ASN A 8 -19.18 -37.51 -31.30
CA ASN A 8 -18.58 -37.37 -29.97
C ASN A 8 -17.04 -37.42 -30.00
N SER A 9 -16.44 -38.29 -30.83
CA SER A 9 -14.98 -38.38 -30.97
C SER A 9 -14.35 -37.13 -31.59
N TYR A 10 -15.03 -36.49 -32.55
CA TYR A 10 -14.58 -35.23 -33.13
C TYR A 10 -14.63 -34.11 -32.08
N THR A 11 -15.74 -34.02 -31.33
CA THR A 11 -15.89 -33.03 -30.26
C THR A 11 -14.81 -33.17 -29.19
N ILE A 12 -14.52 -34.41 -28.75
CA ILE A 12 -13.47 -34.67 -27.75
C ILE A 12 -12.08 -34.29 -28.28
N LEU A 13 -11.74 -34.71 -29.50
CA LEU A 13 -10.42 -34.42 -30.08
C LEU A 13 -10.24 -32.92 -30.34
N PHE A 14 -11.28 -32.25 -30.81
CA PHE A 14 -11.29 -30.80 -31.01
C PHE A 14 -11.10 -30.07 -29.68
N ALA A 15 -11.83 -30.46 -28.63
CA ALA A 15 -11.67 -29.87 -27.30
C ALA A 15 -10.25 -30.05 -26.75
N ILE A 16 -9.66 -31.24 -26.89
CA ILE A 16 -8.27 -31.50 -26.48
C ILE A 16 -7.30 -30.59 -27.25
N ALA A 17 -7.43 -30.53 -28.59
CA ALA A 17 -6.57 -29.70 -29.42
C ALA A 17 -6.71 -28.21 -29.05
N MET A 18 -7.93 -27.73 -28.83
CA MET A 18 -8.20 -26.36 -28.42
C MET A 18 -7.58 -26.04 -27.04
N VAL A 19 -7.72 -26.94 -26.06
CA VAL A 19 -7.10 -26.78 -24.73
C VAL A 19 -5.59 -26.73 -24.83
N VAL A 20 -4.97 -27.59 -25.64
CA VAL A 20 -3.52 -27.58 -25.86
C VAL A 20 -3.08 -26.26 -26.48
N VAL A 21 -3.75 -25.81 -27.54
CA VAL A 21 -3.39 -24.56 -28.22
C VAL A 21 -3.56 -23.35 -27.30
N VAL A 22 -4.72 -23.19 -26.68
CA VAL A 22 -5.02 -22.04 -25.80
C VAL A 22 -4.14 -22.08 -24.55
N GLY A 23 -3.97 -23.25 -23.94
CA GLY A 23 -3.14 -23.44 -22.76
C GLY A 23 -1.66 -23.12 -23.03
N SER A 24 -1.11 -23.62 -24.15
CA SER A 24 0.27 -23.31 -24.54
C SER A 24 0.47 -21.83 -24.84
N LEU A 25 -0.47 -21.18 -25.53
CA LEU A 25 -0.37 -19.76 -25.84
C LEU A 25 -0.43 -18.88 -24.58
N LEU A 26 -1.35 -19.16 -23.67
CA LEU A 26 -1.47 -18.44 -22.38
C LEU A 26 -0.23 -18.66 -21.51
N ALA A 27 0.25 -19.90 -21.40
CA ALA A 27 1.45 -20.22 -20.62
C ALA A 27 2.69 -19.53 -21.18
N PHE A 28 2.86 -19.51 -22.51
CA PHE A 28 3.95 -18.80 -23.17
C PHE A 28 3.89 -17.30 -22.87
N THR A 29 2.72 -16.69 -23.07
CA THR A 29 2.52 -15.25 -22.85
C THR A 29 2.77 -14.86 -21.40
N ALA A 30 2.21 -15.61 -20.45
CA ALA A 30 2.40 -15.38 -19.02
C ALA A 30 3.87 -15.52 -18.61
N SER A 31 4.55 -16.59 -19.08
CA SER A 31 5.96 -16.83 -18.77
C SER A 31 6.87 -15.74 -19.34
N SER A 32 6.64 -15.32 -20.59
CA SER A 32 7.46 -14.32 -21.27
C SER A 32 7.31 -12.91 -20.67
N LEU A 33 6.12 -12.56 -20.16
CA LEU A 33 5.87 -11.22 -19.60
C LEU A 33 6.18 -11.14 -18.11
N ARG A 34 6.21 -12.26 -17.40
CA ARG A 34 6.39 -12.32 -15.94
C ARG A 34 7.59 -11.51 -15.43
N PRO A 35 8.81 -11.59 -16.03
CA PRO A 35 9.95 -10.81 -15.54
C PRO A 35 9.69 -9.29 -15.60
N ASN A 36 9.04 -8.81 -16.66
CA ASN A 36 8.72 -7.39 -16.81
C ASN A 36 7.60 -6.95 -15.85
N ILE A 37 6.64 -7.83 -15.56
CA ILE A 37 5.59 -7.55 -14.57
C ILE A 37 6.22 -7.43 -13.17
N GLU A 38 7.08 -8.38 -12.78
CA GLU A 38 7.77 -8.35 -11.48
C GLU A 38 8.68 -7.12 -11.35
N GLU A 39 9.35 -6.70 -12.44
CA GLU A 39 10.12 -5.45 -12.50
C GLU A 39 9.24 -4.22 -12.27
N ASN A 40 8.10 -4.14 -12.97
CA ASN A 40 7.17 -3.02 -12.87
C ASN A 40 6.54 -2.93 -11.48
N GLU A 41 6.10 -4.06 -10.90
CA GLU A 41 5.58 -4.11 -9.52
C GLU A 41 6.64 -3.65 -8.51
N ARG A 42 7.93 -3.99 -8.75
CA ARG A 42 9.03 -3.53 -7.90
C ARG A 42 9.16 -2.00 -7.95
N MET A 43 9.18 -1.44 -9.16
CA MET A 43 9.29 0.01 -9.37
C MET A 43 8.06 0.74 -8.81
N GLU A 44 6.86 0.20 -9.00
CA GLU A 44 5.62 0.76 -8.48
C GLU A 44 5.65 0.89 -6.96
N LYS A 45 6.12 -0.15 -6.24
CA LYS A 45 6.25 -0.06 -4.78
C LYS A 45 7.21 1.05 -4.34
N GLN A 46 8.32 1.22 -5.06
CA GLN A 46 9.26 2.31 -4.78
C GLN A 46 8.63 3.68 -5.09
N GLN A 47 7.92 3.81 -6.21
CA GLN A 47 7.17 5.01 -6.56
C GLN A 47 6.13 5.36 -5.50
N ASN A 48 5.38 4.38 -5.00
CA ASN A 48 4.33 4.60 -4.00
C ASN A 48 4.90 5.05 -2.64
N ILE A 49 6.04 4.46 -2.23
CA ILE A 49 6.76 4.89 -1.02
C ILE A 49 7.26 6.33 -1.18
N LEU A 50 7.93 6.63 -2.30
CA LEU A 50 8.44 7.97 -2.61
C LEU A 50 7.30 8.99 -2.71
N TYR A 51 6.17 8.60 -3.30
CA TYR A 51 5.00 9.44 -3.42
C TYR A 51 4.47 9.87 -2.05
N ALA A 52 4.33 8.93 -1.11
CA ALA A 52 3.91 9.23 0.26
C ALA A 52 4.91 10.16 0.98
N MET A 53 6.20 10.12 0.62
CA MET A 53 7.23 11.05 1.14
C MET A 53 7.19 12.45 0.48
N GLY A 54 6.24 12.70 -0.43
CA GLY A 54 6.17 13.94 -1.21
C GLY A 54 7.18 14.02 -2.35
N ILE A 55 7.81 12.90 -2.72
CA ILE A 55 8.79 12.82 -3.81
C ILE A 55 8.09 12.23 -5.03
N ASN A 56 7.49 13.11 -5.82
CA ASN A 56 6.69 12.78 -6.98
C ASN A 56 6.83 13.87 -8.06
N GLY A 57 6.22 13.63 -9.22
CA GLY A 57 6.24 14.55 -10.36
C GLY A 57 4.99 15.44 -10.43
N ASN A 58 4.25 15.60 -9.33
CA ASN A 58 3.00 16.36 -9.35
C ASN A 58 3.25 17.83 -9.68
N GLU A 59 2.47 18.37 -10.61
CA GLU A 59 2.43 19.79 -10.94
C GLU A 59 1.01 20.35 -10.72
N GLY A 60 0.92 21.49 -10.00
CA GLY A 60 -0.37 22.14 -9.71
C GLY A 60 -1.30 21.29 -8.85
N THR A 61 -2.61 21.38 -9.11
CA THR A 61 -3.68 20.64 -8.41
C THR A 61 -4.26 19.49 -9.24
N SER A 62 -3.56 19.08 -10.30
CA SER A 62 -3.99 18.09 -11.31
C SER A 62 -3.82 16.65 -10.82
N ASP A 63 -3.91 15.68 -11.75
CA ASP A 63 -3.77 14.24 -11.50
C ASP A 63 -2.44 13.83 -10.85
N ILE A 64 -2.43 12.61 -10.31
CA ILE A 64 -1.25 11.97 -9.74
C ILE A 64 -0.17 11.72 -10.81
N THR A 65 1.06 12.13 -10.51
CA THR A 65 2.24 11.93 -11.37
C THR A 65 3.39 11.38 -10.55
N PHE A 66 3.85 10.18 -10.89
CA PHE A 66 4.99 9.54 -10.22
C PHE A 66 6.33 9.98 -10.83
N ILE A 67 7.42 9.79 -10.09
CA ILE A 67 8.78 9.85 -10.67
C ILE A 67 8.89 8.80 -11.78
N SER A 68 9.66 9.09 -12.82
CA SER A 68 9.84 8.16 -13.93
C SER A 68 10.45 6.82 -13.47
N THR A 69 10.14 5.74 -14.18
CA THR A 69 10.73 4.41 -13.94
C THR A 69 12.24 4.36 -14.17
N ALA A 70 12.78 5.32 -14.93
CA ALA A 70 14.22 5.47 -15.14
C ALA A 70 14.95 6.01 -13.90
N GLU A 71 14.27 6.84 -13.10
CA GLU A 71 14.88 7.56 -11.97
C GLU A 71 14.48 6.98 -10.60
N VAL A 72 13.38 6.20 -10.55
CA VAL A 72 12.80 5.71 -9.28
C VAL A 72 13.80 4.96 -8.41
N ALA A 73 14.63 4.09 -9.00
CA ALA A 73 15.57 3.26 -8.23
C ALA A 73 16.65 4.12 -7.55
N GLU A 74 17.17 5.11 -8.26
CA GLU A 74 18.15 6.05 -7.72
C GLU A 74 17.53 6.98 -6.69
N ALA A 75 16.34 7.52 -6.97
CA ALA A 75 15.59 8.36 -6.05
C ALA A 75 15.27 7.61 -4.75
N PHE A 76 14.82 6.36 -4.85
CA PHE A 76 14.54 5.49 -3.70
C PHE A 76 15.80 5.28 -2.86
N SER A 77 16.91 4.86 -3.47
CA SER A 77 18.17 4.63 -2.74
C SER A 77 18.74 5.88 -2.10
N THR A 78 18.49 7.06 -2.68
CA THR A 78 19.01 8.34 -2.17
C THR A 78 18.13 8.91 -1.05
N LYS A 79 16.81 8.72 -1.14
CA LYS A 79 15.83 9.39 -0.30
C LYS A 79 15.34 8.53 0.86
N VAL A 80 15.34 7.21 0.69
CA VAL A 80 15.08 6.25 1.77
C VAL A 80 16.42 5.89 2.40
N SER A 81 16.71 6.47 3.56
CA SER A 81 17.98 6.30 4.25
C SER A 81 18.08 4.97 4.98
N GLU A 82 16.96 4.46 5.54
CA GLU A 82 16.92 3.21 6.29
C GLU A 82 15.66 2.43 5.94
N GLN A 83 15.79 1.11 5.82
CA GLN A 83 14.65 0.21 5.75
C GLN A 83 14.69 -0.70 6.97
N ILE A 84 13.62 -0.67 7.75
CA ILE A 84 13.49 -1.37 9.03
C ILE A 84 12.39 -2.40 8.87
N VAL A 85 12.55 -3.57 9.50
CA VAL A 85 11.47 -4.55 9.61
C VAL A 85 11.20 -4.80 11.09
N LEU A 86 9.97 -4.53 11.50
CA LEU A 86 9.50 -4.76 12.86
C LEU A 86 8.76 -6.10 12.90
N GLU A 87 9.20 -7.02 13.74
CA GLU A 87 8.45 -8.23 14.04
C GLU A 87 7.45 -7.94 15.15
N TYR A 88 6.17 -7.98 14.81
CA TYR A 88 5.04 -7.71 15.69
C TYR A 88 4.35 -8.99 16.12
N LYS A 89 4.06 -9.11 17.42
CA LYS A 89 3.21 -10.17 17.98
C LYS A 89 2.48 -9.68 19.22
N ASP A 90 1.19 -10.01 19.33
CA ASP A 90 0.37 -9.81 20.54
C ASP A 90 0.44 -8.41 21.18
N GLY A 91 0.47 -7.36 20.35
CA GLY A 91 0.47 -5.97 20.83
C GLY A 91 1.86 -5.34 20.98
N GLN A 92 2.94 -6.09 20.72
CA GLN A 92 4.30 -5.66 20.97
C GLN A 92 5.20 -5.89 19.74
N ILE A 93 6.23 -5.05 19.61
CA ILE A 93 7.36 -5.32 18.72
C ILE A 93 8.33 -6.20 19.51
N ILE A 94 8.52 -7.42 19.03
CA ILE A 94 9.40 -8.43 19.67
C ILE A 94 10.81 -8.39 19.12
N GLN A 95 10.98 -7.88 17.88
CA GLN A 95 12.28 -7.70 17.25
C GLN A 95 12.23 -6.53 16.26
N GLU A 96 13.30 -5.74 16.23
CA GLU A 96 13.59 -4.78 15.17
C GLU A 96 14.78 -5.31 14.37
N MET A 97 14.67 -5.32 13.05
CA MET A 97 15.72 -5.77 12.13
C MET A 97 16.08 -4.67 11.16
N THR A 98 17.37 -4.53 10.88
CA THR A 98 17.86 -3.76 9.73
C THR A 98 17.48 -4.46 8.42
N ARG A 99 17.64 -3.75 7.30
CA ARG A 99 17.48 -4.32 5.96
C ARG A 99 18.34 -5.56 5.77
N GLU A 100 19.61 -5.47 6.14
CA GLU A 100 20.60 -6.53 5.95
C GLU A 100 20.22 -7.76 6.77
N GLU A 101 19.88 -7.59 8.05
CA GLU A 101 19.44 -8.68 8.94
C GLU A 101 18.19 -9.37 8.40
N TYR A 102 17.20 -8.60 7.94
CA TYR A 102 15.98 -9.16 7.35
C TYR A 102 16.28 -9.95 6.07
N MET A 103 17.11 -9.40 5.17
CA MET A 103 17.47 -10.04 3.91
C MET A 103 18.24 -11.34 4.13
N GLU A 104 19.17 -11.38 5.08
CA GLU A 104 19.88 -12.60 5.45
C GLU A 104 18.94 -13.69 5.97
N ALA A 105 17.96 -13.33 6.79
CA ALA A 105 16.97 -14.26 7.34
C ALA A 105 15.87 -14.68 6.35
N ASN A 106 15.66 -13.94 5.25
CA ASN A 106 14.50 -14.11 4.36
C ASN A 106 14.88 -14.26 2.87
N ASN A 107 15.90 -15.07 2.57
CA ASN A 107 16.30 -15.42 1.20
C ASN A 107 16.58 -14.18 0.31
N LYS A 108 17.22 -13.15 0.87
CA LYS A 108 17.53 -11.88 0.21
C LYS A 108 16.30 -11.09 -0.26
N GLN A 109 15.13 -11.36 0.30
CA GLN A 109 13.94 -10.56 0.03
C GLN A 109 14.11 -9.15 0.61
N GLU A 110 13.97 -8.14 -0.25
CA GLU A 110 13.97 -6.74 0.17
C GLU A 110 12.76 -6.40 1.07
N PRO A 111 12.91 -5.56 2.11
CA PRO A 111 11.81 -5.16 2.99
C PRO A 111 10.61 -4.55 2.24
N TYR A 112 10.84 -3.73 1.21
CA TYR A 112 9.76 -3.17 0.38
C TYR A 112 9.01 -4.21 -0.45
N LEU A 113 9.53 -5.43 -0.57
CA LEU A 113 8.84 -6.55 -1.24
C LEU A 113 8.00 -7.41 -0.27
N ILE A 114 7.96 -7.09 1.03
CA ILE A 114 7.10 -7.80 1.98
C ILE A 114 5.63 -7.70 1.54
N ASP A 115 4.99 -8.85 1.43
CA ASP A 115 3.57 -8.96 1.05
C ASP A 115 2.70 -8.80 2.30
N VAL A 116 2.10 -7.61 2.45
CA VAL A 116 1.23 -7.26 3.58
C VAL A 116 0.04 -8.23 3.71
N LYS A 117 -0.50 -8.76 2.61
CA LYS A 117 -1.60 -9.75 2.64
C LYS A 117 -1.13 -11.06 3.27
N LYS A 118 0.05 -11.57 2.87
CA LYS A 118 0.64 -12.78 3.49
C LYS A 118 0.92 -12.56 4.98
N GLN A 119 1.38 -11.37 5.33
CA GLN A 119 1.63 -10.97 6.72
C GLN A 119 0.33 -10.91 7.55
N GLN A 120 -0.79 -10.45 6.99
CA GLN A 120 -2.11 -10.53 7.62
C GLN A 120 -2.60 -11.98 7.82
N THR A 121 -2.30 -12.88 6.87
CA THR A 121 -2.62 -14.32 7.02
C THR A 121 -1.82 -14.96 8.16
N ARG A 122 -0.52 -14.63 8.30
CA ARG A 122 0.32 -15.13 9.40
C ARG A 122 -0.27 -14.86 10.78
N THR A 123 -0.82 -13.66 10.99
CA THR A 123 -1.47 -13.32 12.26
C THR A 123 -2.69 -14.21 12.54
N LYS A 124 -3.49 -14.54 11.52
CA LYS A 124 -4.63 -15.46 11.67
C LYS A 124 -4.20 -16.89 11.99
N GLU A 125 -2.98 -17.26 11.63
CA GLU A 125 -2.33 -18.53 11.98
C GLU A 125 -1.61 -18.50 13.35
N GLY A 126 -1.73 -17.41 14.13
CA GLY A 126 -1.07 -17.25 15.43
C GLY A 126 0.44 -16.98 15.35
N LYS A 127 0.96 -16.66 14.16
CA LYS A 127 2.37 -16.32 13.93
C LYS A 127 2.59 -14.81 14.06
N SER A 128 3.84 -14.44 14.31
CA SER A 128 4.29 -13.05 14.24
C SER A 128 4.17 -12.49 12.82
N ARG A 129 4.10 -11.16 12.74
CA ARG A 129 3.97 -10.40 11.50
C ARG A 129 5.22 -9.55 11.29
N PHE A 130 5.77 -9.55 10.08
CA PHE A 130 6.81 -8.61 9.69
C PHE A 130 6.17 -7.33 9.12
N LEU A 131 6.56 -6.19 9.68
CA LEU A 131 6.06 -4.86 9.34
C LEU A 131 7.22 -4.01 8.79
N PRO A 132 7.33 -3.83 7.47
CA PRO A 132 8.35 -2.95 6.92
C PRO A 132 8.05 -1.49 7.25
N LEU A 133 9.08 -0.71 7.57
CA LEU A 133 9.01 0.71 7.83
C LEU A 133 10.19 1.39 7.13
N PHE A 134 9.92 2.43 6.35
CA PHE A 134 10.96 3.10 5.56
C PHE A 134 11.22 4.49 6.12
N LYS A 135 12.43 4.73 6.62
CA LYS A 135 12.84 6.04 7.11
C LYS A 135 13.57 6.78 6.00
N GLY A 136 13.24 8.04 5.82
CA GLY A 136 13.86 8.88 4.81
C GLY A 136 13.60 10.36 5.06
N ALA A 137 13.87 11.18 4.05
CA ALA A 137 13.61 12.60 4.08
C ALA A 137 12.61 13.02 3.00
N THR A 138 11.69 13.93 3.33
CA THR A 138 10.81 14.57 2.35
C THR A 138 11.62 15.43 1.37
N LYS A 139 10.94 16.00 0.37
CA LYS A 139 11.54 17.00 -0.53
C LYS A 139 12.12 18.20 0.23
N ASP A 140 11.49 18.58 1.33
CA ASP A 140 11.87 19.71 2.18
C ASP A 140 12.90 19.36 3.27
N GLY A 141 13.28 18.08 3.38
CA GLY A 141 14.31 17.60 4.31
C GLY A 141 13.80 17.09 5.65
N ASP A 142 12.48 17.06 5.86
CA ASP A 142 11.88 16.52 7.09
C ASP A 142 12.04 15.01 7.17
N THR A 143 12.45 14.50 8.33
CA THR A 143 12.53 13.05 8.56
C THR A 143 11.14 12.45 8.64
N VAL A 144 10.89 11.45 7.80
CA VAL A 144 9.61 10.73 7.73
C VAL A 144 9.80 9.22 7.79
N TYR A 145 8.75 8.55 8.26
CA TYR A 145 8.63 7.10 8.38
C TYR A 145 7.43 6.64 7.57
N VAL A 146 7.65 5.89 6.50
CA VAL A 146 6.59 5.40 5.61
C VAL A 146 6.17 4.00 6.02
N ALA A 147 4.92 3.85 6.40
CA ALA A 147 4.31 2.58 6.77
C ALA A 147 3.33 2.10 5.69
N PRO A 148 3.56 0.92 5.08
CA PRO A 148 2.57 0.28 4.23
C PRO A 148 1.47 -0.36 5.07
N ILE A 149 0.25 -0.17 4.63
CA ILE A 149 -0.97 -0.65 5.27
C ILE A 149 -1.91 -1.28 4.23
N ARG A 150 -2.70 -2.26 4.66
CA ARG A 150 -3.63 -2.97 3.78
C ARG A 150 -4.97 -3.23 4.48
N GLY A 151 -6.06 -2.99 3.76
CA GLY A 151 -7.43 -3.12 4.25
C GLY A 151 -8.36 -3.82 3.27
N LYS A 152 -9.65 -3.69 3.54
CA LYS A 152 -10.75 -4.17 2.69
C LYS A 152 -11.63 -2.97 2.35
N GLY A 153 -11.82 -2.71 1.06
CA GLY A 153 -12.81 -1.77 0.55
C GLY A 153 -14.19 -2.41 0.40
N LEU A 154 -15.01 -1.87 -0.50
CA LEU A 154 -16.31 -2.45 -0.81
C LEU A 154 -16.17 -3.76 -1.59
N TRP A 155 -15.42 -3.74 -2.69
CA TRP A 155 -15.32 -4.85 -3.63
C TRP A 155 -14.06 -5.68 -3.40
N ASP A 156 -12.93 -5.03 -3.16
CA ASP A 156 -11.65 -5.72 -3.04
C ASP A 156 -10.69 -5.04 -2.05
N ALA A 157 -9.44 -5.48 -2.06
CA ALA A 157 -8.34 -4.93 -1.30
C ALA A 157 -8.15 -3.46 -1.61
N ILE A 158 -7.89 -2.70 -0.56
CA ILE A 158 -7.30 -1.37 -0.61
C ILE A 158 -5.97 -1.42 0.13
N TRP A 159 -5.03 -0.59 -0.28
CA TRP A 159 -3.74 -0.44 0.41
C TRP A 159 -3.31 1.01 0.39
N GLY A 160 -2.34 1.32 1.24
CA GLY A 160 -1.72 2.62 1.23
C GLY A 160 -0.34 2.64 1.85
N TYR A 161 0.34 3.76 1.65
CA TYR A 161 1.62 4.09 2.25
C TYR A 161 1.45 5.42 2.94
N ILE A 162 1.65 5.45 4.26
CA ILE A 162 1.45 6.66 5.06
C ILE A 162 2.82 7.10 5.57
N ALA A 163 3.25 8.30 5.17
CA ALA A 163 4.44 8.94 5.71
C ALA A 163 4.07 9.67 7.01
N LEU A 164 4.81 9.39 8.07
CA LEU A 164 4.60 9.94 9.41
C LEU A 164 5.85 10.63 9.91
N ASP A 165 5.69 11.70 10.67
CA ASP A 165 6.77 12.19 11.52
C ASP A 165 6.91 11.35 12.80
N LYS A 166 7.92 11.67 13.64
CA LYS A 166 8.14 11.01 14.94
C LYS A 166 6.94 11.10 15.90
N ASN A 167 6.05 12.07 15.68
CA ASN A 167 4.87 12.30 16.49
C ASN A 167 3.63 11.54 16.00
N MET A 168 3.74 10.80 14.90
CA MET A 168 2.62 10.20 14.17
C MET A 168 1.64 11.24 13.62
N VAL A 169 2.18 12.39 13.18
CA VAL A 169 1.50 13.35 12.31
C VAL A 169 1.78 12.95 10.87
N VAL A 170 0.73 12.90 10.04
CA VAL A 170 0.84 12.51 8.64
C VAL A 170 1.54 13.61 7.85
N LYS A 171 2.54 13.21 7.05
CA LYS A 171 3.30 14.08 6.13
C LYS A 171 2.98 13.83 4.67
N GLY A 172 2.25 12.75 4.40
CA GLY A 172 1.78 12.41 3.07
C GLY A 172 1.19 11.01 3.06
N ALA A 173 0.32 10.75 2.08
CA ALA A 173 -0.35 9.48 1.92
C ALA A 173 -0.39 9.09 0.45
N PHE A 174 -0.33 7.80 0.20
CA PHE A 174 -0.69 7.19 -1.07
C PHE A 174 -1.70 6.09 -0.82
N PHE A 175 -2.75 6.01 -1.64
CA PHE A 175 -3.75 4.95 -1.59
C PHE A 175 -4.02 4.36 -2.98
N ASP A 176 -4.28 3.05 -3.01
CA ASP A 176 -4.71 2.36 -4.21
C ASP A 176 -5.57 1.14 -3.86
N HIS A 177 -6.16 0.51 -4.87
CA HIS A 177 -7.12 -0.56 -4.75
C HIS A 177 -6.98 -1.62 -5.85
N ALA A 178 -7.46 -2.82 -5.56
CA ALA A 178 -7.50 -3.91 -6.52
C ALA A 178 -8.68 -3.78 -7.50
N GLY A 179 -9.81 -3.19 -7.08
CA GLY A 179 -11.02 -3.22 -7.90
C GLY A 179 -12.22 -2.40 -7.40
N GLU A 180 -11.99 -1.28 -6.71
CA GLU A 180 -13.08 -0.37 -6.36
C GLU A 180 -13.70 0.27 -7.62
N THR A 181 -14.95 0.70 -7.54
CA THR A 181 -15.68 1.20 -8.71
C THR A 181 -15.12 2.54 -9.19
N PRO A 182 -14.75 2.67 -10.49
CA PRO A 182 -14.33 3.94 -11.10
C PRO A 182 -15.35 5.06 -10.88
N GLY A 183 -14.88 6.25 -10.49
CA GLY A 183 -15.73 7.40 -10.19
C GLY A 183 -16.41 7.39 -8.81
N LEU A 184 -16.29 6.30 -8.05
CA LEU A 184 -16.76 6.17 -6.67
C LEU A 184 -15.57 5.85 -5.76
N GLY A 185 -15.44 4.60 -5.30
CA GLY A 185 -14.37 4.18 -4.38
C GLY A 185 -12.98 4.23 -5.00
N ALA A 186 -12.87 4.12 -6.33
CA ALA A 186 -11.58 4.26 -7.01
C ALA A 186 -10.95 5.65 -6.83
N ASN A 187 -11.76 6.64 -6.42
CA ASN A 187 -11.28 7.99 -6.20
C ASN A 187 -10.32 8.12 -5.00
N ILE A 188 -10.12 7.06 -4.20
CA ILE A 188 -9.02 7.04 -3.22
C ILE A 188 -7.65 7.27 -3.87
N LYS A 189 -7.51 6.99 -5.17
CA LYS A 189 -6.29 7.22 -5.96
C LYS A 189 -6.07 8.69 -6.35
N GLN A 190 -7.01 9.57 -6.03
CA GLN A 190 -6.99 10.95 -6.50
C GLN A 190 -6.26 11.84 -5.50
N ARG A 191 -5.55 12.84 -6.03
CA ARG A 191 -4.78 13.77 -5.22
C ARG A 191 -5.60 14.51 -4.19
N TYR A 192 -6.76 15.03 -4.56
CA TYR A 192 -7.62 15.74 -3.62
C TYR A 192 -7.97 14.90 -2.38
N PHE A 193 -8.04 13.57 -2.52
CA PHE A 193 -8.32 12.69 -1.38
C PHE A 193 -7.06 12.35 -0.59
N MET A 194 -5.92 12.14 -1.26
CA MET A 194 -4.65 11.83 -0.57
C MET A 194 -4.08 13.04 0.17
N ASP A 195 -4.12 14.20 -0.46
CA ASP A 195 -3.60 15.46 0.06
C ASP A 195 -4.37 15.87 1.34
N ASP A 196 -5.63 15.42 1.48
CA ASP A 196 -6.41 15.71 2.68
C ASP A 196 -5.85 15.10 3.97
N PHE A 197 -5.06 14.03 3.87
CA PHE A 197 -4.45 13.39 5.03
C PHE A 197 -3.23 14.16 5.54
N GLU A 198 -2.64 15.05 4.75
CA GLU A 198 -1.45 15.79 5.18
C GLU A 198 -1.77 16.67 6.39
N GLY A 199 -0.89 16.61 7.40
CA GLY A 199 -1.05 17.32 8.66
C GLY A 199 -1.91 16.60 9.69
N GLU A 200 -2.68 15.57 9.33
CA GLU A 200 -3.57 14.89 10.27
C GLU A 200 -2.82 14.21 11.43
N HIS A 201 -3.32 14.39 12.65
CA HIS A 201 -2.78 13.75 13.84
C HIS A 201 -3.39 12.36 14.02
N LEU A 202 -2.57 11.31 14.20
CA LEU A 202 -3.09 9.97 14.52
C LEU A 202 -3.32 9.74 16.02
N LEU A 203 -2.73 10.59 16.85
CA LEU A 203 -2.79 10.52 18.31
C LEU A 203 -3.60 11.68 18.86
N SER A 204 -4.48 11.40 19.82
CA SER A 204 -5.11 12.45 20.62
C SER A 204 -4.08 13.16 21.53
N GLU A 205 -4.47 14.28 22.14
CA GLU A 205 -3.66 15.01 23.12
C GLU A 205 -3.14 14.12 24.27
N SER A 206 -3.93 13.11 24.67
CA SER A 206 -3.55 12.14 25.71
C SER A 206 -2.57 11.04 25.24
N GLY A 207 -2.17 11.05 23.98
CA GLY A 207 -1.31 10.04 23.36
C GLY A 207 -2.03 8.74 22.98
N ALA A 208 -3.37 8.68 23.10
CA ALA A 208 -4.16 7.55 22.63
C ALA A 208 -4.28 7.57 21.10
N PHE A 209 -4.03 6.43 20.45
CA PHE A 209 -4.15 6.27 19.01
C PHE A 209 -5.61 6.28 18.58
N LYS A 210 -5.99 7.24 17.75
CA LYS A 210 -7.34 7.44 17.21
C LYS A 210 -7.46 6.95 15.77
N GLY A 211 -6.38 7.02 14.99
CA GLY A 211 -6.44 6.85 13.55
C GLY A 211 -6.99 8.11 12.88
N ILE A 212 -7.51 7.97 11.66
CA ILE A 212 -8.19 9.02 10.89
C ILE A 212 -9.48 8.41 10.35
N ASN A 213 -10.60 9.12 10.50
CA ASN A 213 -11.90 8.71 9.98
C ASN A 213 -12.20 9.45 8.68
N VAL A 214 -12.60 8.71 7.66
CA VAL A 214 -13.13 9.27 6.42
C VAL A 214 -14.62 9.57 6.64
N ALA A 215 -14.93 10.82 7.00
CA ALA A 215 -16.22 11.19 7.57
C ALA A 215 -17.13 11.90 6.55
N LYS A 216 -18.40 11.47 6.50
CA LYS A 216 -19.44 12.25 5.80
C LYS A 216 -19.78 13.48 6.61
N GLY A 217 -19.63 14.66 6.01
CA GLY A 217 -20.01 15.91 6.65
C GLY A 217 -19.08 16.27 7.81
N ASN A 218 -17.76 16.25 7.55
CA ASN A 218 -16.77 16.75 8.51
C ASN A 218 -17.00 18.24 8.86
N ASN A 219 -17.79 18.96 8.06
CA ASN A 219 -18.01 20.41 8.18
C ASN A 219 -16.67 21.19 8.18
N ASP A 220 -15.68 20.65 7.47
CA ASP A 220 -14.39 21.27 7.25
C ASP A 220 -13.99 21.16 5.76
N PRO A 221 -14.71 21.85 4.87
CA PRO A 221 -14.50 21.75 3.42
C PRO A 221 -13.17 22.34 2.95
N ARG A 222 -12.44 23.02 3.85
CA ARG A 222 -11.08 23.53 3.59
C ARG A 222 -10.01 22.64 4.19
N ASN A 223 -10.41 21.65 4.98
CA ASN A 223 -9.52 20.73 5.67
C ASN A 223 -8.48 21.48 6.52
N ASP A 224 -8.94 22.49 7.26
CA ASP A 224 -8.12 23.36 8.10
C ASP A 224 -7.88 22.75 9.50
N ARG A 225 -8.75 21.82 9.96
CA ARG A 225 -8.66 21.16 11.27
C ARG A 225 -7.92 19.84 11.14
N LYS A 226 -6.73 19.77 11.74
CA LYS A 226 -5.84 18.59 11.65
C LYS A 226 -5.81 17.69 12.89
N GLU A 227 -6.60 18.05 13.90
CA GLU A 227 -6.65 17.38 15.21
C GLU A 227 -8.02 16.76 15.51
N ASP A 228 -8.98 16.85 14.59
CA ASP A 228 -10.30 16.21 14.74
C ASP A 228 -10.29 14.73 14.33
N HIS A 229 -9.16 14.25 13.80
CA HIS A 229 -8.94 12.87 13.35
C HIS A 229 -9.90 12.49 12.23
N ALA A 230 -10.21 13.43 11.33
CA ALA A 230 -11.16 13.20 10.27
C ALA A 230 -10.77 13.89 8.96
N VAL A 231 -11.02 13.20 7.85
CA VAL A 231 -10.93 13.77 6.50
C VAL A 231 -12.26 13.63 5.79
N ASP A 232 -12.44 14.39 4.72
CA ASP A 232 -13.69 14.36 3.96
C ASP A 232 -13.91 13.01 3.25
N ALA A 233 -15.16 12.56 3.28
CA ALA A 233 -15.56 11.32 2.62
C ALA A 233 -15.71 11.48 1.10
N LEU A 234 -15.43 10.37 0.40
CA LEU A 234 -15.71 10.25 -1.03
C LEU A 234 -17.23 10.19 -1.28
N ALA A 235 -17.71 11.09 -2.16
CA ALA A 235 -19.10 11.13 -2.56
C ALA A 235 -19.55 9.78 -3.15
N GLY A 236 -20.60 9.19 -2.58
CA GLY A 236 -21.15 7.90 -3.04
C GLY A 236 -20.29 6.66 -2.71
N ALA A 237 -19.16 6.79 -2.00
CA ALA A 237 -18.23 5.68 -1.74
C ALA A 237 -17.92 5.50 -0.24
N THR A 238 -18.98 5.48 0.57
CA THR A 238 -18.87 5.42 2.05
C THR A 238 -18.15 4.17 2.53
N ILE A 239 -18.48 3.00 1.97
CA ILE A 239 -17.91 1.72 2.40
C ILE A 239 -16.40 1.68 2.08
N THR A 240 -15.97 2.28 0.98
CA THR A 240 -14.54 2.42 0.68
C THR A 240 -13.85 3.34 1.70
N GLY A 241 -14.47 4.47 2.04
CA GLY A 241 -13.96 5.38 3.08
C GLY A 241 -13.89 4.74 4.48
N ASP A 242 -14.92 3.99 4.87
CA ASP A 242 -14.94 3.19 6.09
C ASP A 242 -13.78 2.17 6.08
N GLY A 243 -13.55 1.52 4.93
CA GLY A 243 -12.43 0.63 4.71
C GLY A 243 -11.06 1.29 4.93
N ILE A 244 -10.87 2.52 4.44
CA ILE A 244 -9.65 3.31 4.67
C ILE A 244 -9.49 3.61 6.17
N SER A 245 -10.58 4.04 6.83
CA SER A 245 -10.60 4.33 8.27
C SER A 245 -10.20 3.10 9.09
N ASP A 246 -10.77 1.95 8.76
CA ASP A 246 -10.47 0.66 9.40
C ASP A 246 -9.03 0.21 9.10
N MET A 247 -8.54 0.42 7.88
CA MET A 247 -7.17 0.09 7.48
C MET A 247 -6.16 0.88 8.32
N ILE A 248 -6.37 2.20 8.47
CA ILE A 248 -5.53 3.06 9.31
C ILE A 248 -5.64 2.61 10.77
N ARG A 249 -6.86 2.37 11.27
CA ARG A 249 -7.08 2.01 12.66
C ARG A 249 -6.46 0.67 13.06
N ASN A 250 -6.51 -0.32 12.16
CA ASN A 250 -6.10 -1.69 12.47
C ASN A 250 -4.65 -1.96 12.09
N ASP A 251 -4.21 -1.50 10.92
CA ASP A 251 -2.91 -1.85 10.34
C ASP A 251 -1.83 -0.83 10.71
N LEU A 252 -2.13 0.48 10.64
CA LEU A 252 -1.16 1.52 11.02
C LEU A 252 -0.87 1.51 12.52
N LYS A 253 -1.88 1.16 13.33
CA LYS A 253 -1.74 1.02 14.80
C LYS A 253 -0.65 0.01 15.20
N LEU A 254 -0.33 -0.97 14.36
CA LEU A 254 0.69 -1.98 14.66
C LEU A 254 2.09 -1.36 14.80
N TYR A 255 2.33 -0.21 14.17
CA TYR A 255 3.60 0.53 14.27
C TYR A 255 3.67 1.40 15.54
N LEU A 256 2.56 1.63 16.24
CA LEU A 256 2.49 2.51 17.42
C LEU A 256 3.56 2.21 18.50
N PRO A 257 3.86 0.94 18.86
CA PRO A 257 4.88 0.68 19.89
C PRO A 257 6.26 1.19 19.49
N TYR A 258 6.62 1.12 18.21
CA TYR A 258 7.89 1.65 17.69
C TYR A 258 7.97 3.17 17.86
N PHE A 259 6.92 3.90 17.45
CA PHE A 259 6.89 5.36 17.61
C PHE A 259 6.88 5.82 19.08
N LYS A 260 6.27 5.05 19.99
CA LYS A 260 6.35 5.33 21.42
C LYS A 260 7.78 5.18 21.96
N ASN A 261 8.50 4.16 21.51
CA ASN A 261 9.89 3.95 21.89
C ASN A 261 10.81 5.03 21.32
N LEU A 262 10.58 5.48 20.07
CA LEU A 262 11.33 6.58 19.45
C LEU A 262 11.26 7.91 20.23
N LYS A 263 10.18 8.16 20.98
CA LYS A 263 10.04 9.39 21.80
C LYS A 263 10.73 9.30 23.15
N THR A 264 11.06 8.09 23.59
CA THR A 264 11.65 7.83 24.91
C THR A 264 13.18 7.86 24.85
N ASN A 265 13.76 7.73 23.66
CA ASN A 265 15.19 7.82 23.37
C ASN A 265 15.54 9.16 22.73
#